data_AF-A0A074YUA0-F1
#
_entry.id   AF-A0A074YUA0-F1
#
_cell.length_a   1.000
_cell.length_b   1.000
_cell.length_c   1.000
_cell.angle_alpha   90.00
_cell.angle_beta   90.00
_cell.angle_gamma   90.00
#
_symmetry.space_group_name_H-M   'P 1'
#
loop_
_entity.id
_entity.type
_entity.pdbx_description
1 polymer ?
#
loop_
_entity_poly.entity_id
_entity_poly.type
_entity_poly.pdbx_seq_one_letter_code
_entity_poly.pdbx_strand_id
1 'polypeptide(L)'
;MDTGIVSEPPLWRPVVDGYILPSGYADTLRTGSHNDRPIMTGDNLNETSWRDMNITTYNSAFTTIVGNSSQEFFGAYPASNESEATAQAAAFGNDINRYTTSHWANDWCKGNASKDVFAYSWTKKRKIGNTCFALLAGVNLRCLEEGRDYLSSLYECQRST
;
A
#
# COMPACT_ATOMS: atom_id res chain seq x y z
N MET A 1 -7.79 22.96 6.88
CA MET A 1 -8.55 22.75 5.64
C MET A 1 -8.46 21.28 5.32
N ASP A 2 -9.60 20.62 5.09
CA ASP A 2 -9.63 19.29 4.47
C ASP A 2 -9.12 19.46 3.03
N THR A 3 -8.04 18.75 2.71
CA THR A 3 -7.35 18.88 1.43
C THR A 3 -7.90 17.90 0.38
N GLY A 4 -8.82 17.01 0.76
CA GLY A 4 -9.35 15.96 -0.11
C GLY A 4 -8.33 14.89 -0.51
N ILE A 5 -7.06 15.04 -0.10
CA ILE A 5 -5.98 14.06 -0.34
C ILE A 5 -5.91 13.04 0.79
N VAL A 6 -6.14 13.50 2.03
CA VAL A 6 -6.31 12.61 3.19
C VAL A 6 -7.80 12.50 3.42
N SER A 7 -8.37 11.31 3.23
CA SER A 7 -9.74 11.08 3.68
C SER A 7 -9.77 11.16 5.21
N GLU A 8 -10.75 11.87 5.75
CA GLU A 8 -11.06 11.77 7.17
C GLU A 8 -11.23 10.28 7.53
N PRO A 9 -10.72 9.84 8.70
CA PRO A 9 -10.85 8.44 9.10
C PRO A 9 -12.32 8.03 9.00
N PRO A 10 -12.64 6.84 8.46
CA PRO A 10 -14.01 6.38 8.37
C PRO A 10 -14.71 6.50 9.73
N LEU A 11 -15.94 7.04 9.72
CA LEU A 11 -16.76 7.18 10.93
C LEU A 11 -16.89 5.83 11.67
N TRP A 12 -17.02 4.76 10.89
CA TRP A 12 -17.08 3.38 11.37
C TRP A 12 -15.78 2.68 11.04
N ARG A 13 -15.01 2.36 12.09
CA ARG A 13 -13.74 1.63 11.99
C ARG A 13 -13.54 0.76 13.22
N PRO A 14 -12.77 -0.33 13.13
CA PRO A 14 -12.37 -1.07 14.31
C PRO A 14 -11.65 -0.16 15.32
N VAL A 15 -11.90 -0.38 16.60
CA VAL A 15 -11.27 0.34 17.72
C VAL A 15 -10.65 -0.68 18.66
N VAL A 16 -9.50 -0.35 19.24
CA VAL A 16 -8.86 -1.15 20.28
C VAL A 16 -9.79 -1.16 21.51
N ASP A 17 -10.35 -2.32 21.82
CA ASP A 17 -11.38 -2.50 22.86
C ASP A 17 -10.86 -3.30 24.07
N GLY A 18 -9.65 -3.85 23.98
CA GLY A 18 -9.06 -4.69 25.04
C GLY A 18 -9.57 -6.13 25.06
N TYR A 19 -10.50 -6.50 24.18
CA TYR A 19 -11.11 -7.84 24.13
C TYR A 19 -10.97 -8.50 22.74
N ILE A 20 -11.64 -7.97 21.70
CA ILE A 20 -11.50 -8.47 20.33
C ILE A 20 -10.21 -7.93 19.71
N LEU A 21 -9.91 -6.65 19.96
CA LEU A 21 -8.68 -5.99 19.54
C LEU A 21 -7.95 -5.51 20.80
N PRO A 22 -7.07 -6.37 21.38
CA PRO A 22 -6.36 -6.03 22.61
C PRO A 22 -5.30 -4.93 22.44
N SER A 23 -4.76 -4.78 21.22
CA SER A 23 -3.66 -3.87 20.91
C SER A 23 -3.81 -3.27 19.52
N GLY A 24 -3.10 -2.16 19.29
CA GLY A 24 -2.99 -1.55 17.96
C GLY A 24 -2.20 -2.45 16.99
N TYR A 25 -2.39 -2.22 15.70
CA TYR A 25 -1.79 -3.03 14.64
C TYR A 25 -0.27 -3.14 14.74
N ALA A 26 0.42 -2.01 14.85
CA ALA A 26 1.88 -1.98 14.95
C ALA A 26 2.39 -2.71 16.20
N ASP A 27 1.70 -2.60 17.33
CA ASP A 27 2.05 -3.31 18.55
C ASP A 27 1.90 -4.81 18.39
N THR A 28 0.79 -5.28 17.80
CA THR A 28 0.56 -6.71 17.55
C THR A 28 1.66 -7.34 16.69
N LEU A 29 2.17 -6.62 15.68
CA LEU A 29 3.30 -7.07 14.87
C LEU A 29 4.61 -7.05 15.66
N ARG A 30 4.88 -5.96 16.36
CA ARG A 30 6.10 -5.78 17.16
C ARG A 30 6.22 -6.80 18.30
N THR A 31 5.12 -7.20 18.93
CA THR A 31 5.11 -8.19 20.03
C THR A 31 4.91 -9.62 19.53
N GLY A 32 4.74 -9.83 18.23
CA GLY A 32 4.48 -11.15 17.64
C GLY A 32 3.18 -11.79 18.15
N SER A 33 2.19 -10.98 18.49
CA SER A 33 0.89 -11.45 19.00
C SER A 33 -0.12 -11.75 17.88
N HIS A 34 0.31 -11.67 16.61
CA HIS A 34 -0.49 -12.09 15.47
C HIS A 34 -0.50 -13.62 15.33
N ASN A 35 -1.51 -14.15 14.64
CA ASN A 35 -1.59 -15.57 14.33
C ASN A 35 -0.43 -16.00 13.42
N ASP A 36 0.06 -17.23 13.58
CA ASP A 36 1.12 -17.77 12.72
C ASP A 36 0.51 -18.59 11.57
N ARG A 37 0.27 -17.95 10.43
CA ARG A 37 -0.40 -18.52 9.25
C ARG A 37 0.33 -18.13 7.96
N PRO A 38 0.33 -18.98 6.91
CA PRO A 38 0.80 -18.57 5.60
C PRO A 38 -0.03 -17.40 5.06
N ILE A 39 0.62 -16.40 4.48
CA ILE A 39 -0.01 -15.18 4.00
C ILE A 39 0.41 -14.87 2.57
N MET A 40 -0.54 -14.41 1.77
CA MET A 40 -0.27 -13.70 0.52
C MET A 40 -0.96 -12.34 0.58
N THR A 41 -0.21 -11.28 0.38
CA THR A 41 -0.67 -9.89 0.40
C THR A 41 -0.11 -9.13 -0.80
N GLY A 42 -0.68 -7.98 -1.14
CA GLY A 42 -0.15 -7.15 -2.22
C GLY A 42 -1.13 -6.09 -2.69
N ASP A 43 -0.59 -5.22 -3.54
CA ASP A 43 -1.31 -4.07 -4.10
C ASP A 43 -1.32 -4.11 -5.62
N ASN A 44 -2.29 -3.40 -6.18
CA ASN A 44 -2.33 -3.13 -7.61
C ASN A 44 -1.71 -1.76 -7.94
N LEU A 45 -1.10 -1.68 -9.11
CA LEU A 45 -0.74 -0.40 -9.70
C LEU A 45 -2.01 0.43 -9.89
N ASN A 46 -1.97 1.65 -9.36
CA ASN A 46 -3.08 2.60 -9.33
C ASN A 46 -4.28 2.17 -8.47
N GLU A 47 -4.06 1.44 -7.37
CA GLU A 47 -5.04 1.29 -6.26
C GLU A 47 -5.57 2.66 -5.83
N THR A 48 -4.65 3.60 -5.68
CA THR A 48 -4.95 5.02 -5.53
C THR A 48 -4.77 5.67 -6.89
N SER A 49 -5.80 6.37 -7.37
CA SER A 49 -5.70 7.16 -8.58
C SER A 49 -6.21 8.56 -8.31
N TRP A 50 -5.50 9.54 -8.83
CA TRP A 50 -5.89 10.94 -8.75
C TRP A 50 -6.27 11.44 -10.14
N ARG A 51 -7.25 12.34 -10.18
CA ARG A 51 -7.65 13.06 -11.38
C ARG A 51 -7.79 14.52 -10.99
N ASP A 52 -7.47 15.40 -11.93
CA ASP A 52 -7.73 16.84 -11.82
C ASP A 52 -7.10 17.49 -10.56
N MET A 53 -5.88 17.09 -10.20
CA MET A 53 -5.16 17.64 -9.05
C MET A 53 -4.70 19.07 -9.34
N ASN A 54 -5.22 20.04 -8.60
CA ASN A 54 -4.77 21.42 -8.67
C ASN A 54 -3.39 21.59 -8.01
N ILE A 55 -2.50 22.37 -8.62
CA ILE A 55 -1.12 22.58 -8.11
C ILE A 55 -1.08 23.25 -6.72
N THR A 56 -2.03 24.14 -6.41
CA THR A 56 -2.14 24.79 -5.10
C THR A 56 -2.57 23.78 -4.03
N THR A 57 -3.53 22.92 -4.37
CA THR A 57 -3.96 21.82 -3.49
C THR A 57 -2.82 20.84 -3.27
N TYR A 58 -2.11 20.43 -4.32
CA TYR A 58 -0.94 19.55 -4.21
C TYR A 58 0.09 20.08 -3.21
N ASN A 59 0.51 21.33 -3.38
CA ASN A 59 1.52 21.94 -2.50
C ASN A 59 1.02 22.07 -1.06
N SER A 60 -0.18 22.60 -0.84
CA SER A 60 -0.71 22.81 0.52
C SER A 60 -1.01 21.49 1.24
N ALA A 61 -1.55 20.51 0.52
CA ALA A 61 -1.90 19.22 1.05
C ALA A 61 -0.67 18.40 1.45
N PHE A 62 0.30 18.24 0.55
CA PHE A 62 1.48 17.46 0.87
C PHE A 62 2.39 18.17 1.89
N THR A 63 2.38 19.52 1.93
CA THR A 63 3.01 20.23 3.05
C THR A 63 2.40 19.86 4.40
N THR A 64 1.08 19.71 4.44
CA THR A 64 0.35 19.31 5.65
C THR A 64 0.60 17.83 6.00
N ILE A 65 0.60 16.95 5.00
CA ILE A 65 0.73 15.49 5.17
C ILE A 65 2.13 15.12 5.66
N VAL A 66 3.18 15.62 5.01
CA VAL A 66 4.56 15.21 5.29
C VAL A 66 5.29 16.15 6.26
N GLY A 67 4.68 17.29 6.61
CA GLY A 67 5.20 18.23 7.60
C GLY A 67 6.63 18.66 7.31
N ASN A 68 7.55 18.40 8.24
CA ASN A 68 8.96 18.82 8.14
C ASN A 68 9.69 18.20 6.93
N SER A 69 9.18 17.11 6.36
CA SER A 69 9.77 16.45 5.18
C SER A 69 9.28 17.03 3.84
N SER A 70 8.55 18.15 3.85
CA SER A 70 7.99 18.78 2.64
C SER A 70 9.04 19.05 1.56
N GLN A 71 10.21 19.54 1.93
CA GLN A 71 11.28 19.85 0.96
C GLN A 71 11.77 18.58 0.25
N GLU A 72 11.98 17.50 0.99
CA GLU A 72 12.39 16.21 0.44
C GLU A 72 11.28 15.62 -0.44
N PHE A 73 10.03 15.71 0.01
CA PHE A 73 8.87 15.28 -0.74
C PHE A 73 8.77 15.98 -2.10
N PHE A 74 8.83 17.31 -2.14
CA PHE A 74 8.76 18.05 -3.42
C PHE A 74 10.03 17.90 -4.27
N GLY A 75 11.15 17.50 -3.67
CA GLY A 75 12.35 17.06 -4.41
C GLY A 75 12.15 15.71 -5.11
N ALA A 76 11.49 14.75 -4.46
CA ALA A 76 11.20 13.43 -5.01
C ALA A 76 10.01 13.44 -5.99
N TYR A 77 9.01 14.27 -5.73
CA TYR A 77 7.77 14.39 -6.50
C TYR A 77 7.56 15.84 -6.98
N PRO A 78 8.41 16.35 -7.89
CA PRO A 78 8.33 17.73 -8.34
C PRO A 78 7.14 17.96 -9.27
N ALA A 79 6.40 19.06 -9.04
CA ALA A 79 5.30 19.50 -9.90
C ALA A 79 5.27 21.03 -10.03
N SER A 80 5.02 21.52 -11.24
CA SER A 80 4.92 22.94 -11.59
C SER A 80 3.57 23.33 -12.20
N ASN A 81 2.74 22.34 -12.55
CA ASN A 81 1.43 22.51 -13.15
C ASN A 81 0.47 21.37 -12.73
N GLU A 82 -0.80 21.48 -13.09
CA GLU A 82 -1.85 20.53 -12.68
C GLU A 82 -1.66 19.11 -13.24
N SER A 83 -1.14 19.00 -14.47
CA SER A 83 -0.85 17.70 -15.08
C SER A 83 0.27 16.98 -14.31
N GLU A 84 1.34 17.70 -13.99
CA GLU A 84 2.43 17.17 -13.16
C GLU A 84 1.95 16.86 -11.75
N ALA A 85 1.19 17.74 -11.10
CA ALA A 85 0.64 17.51 -9.78
C ALA A 85 -0.22 16.23 -9.73
N THR A 86 -1.05 16.02 -10.76
CA THR A 86 -1.87 14.80 -10.88
C THR A 86 -0.99 13.56 -11.03
N ALA A 87 0.02 13.62 -11.91
CA ALA A 87 0.94 12.52 -12.15
C ALA A 87 1.76 12.17 -10.90
N GLN A 88 2.26 13.18 -10.19
CA GLN A 88 3.11 13.01 -9.00
C GLN A 88 2.32 12.54 -7.79
N ALA A 89 1.10 13.05 -7.57
CA ALA A 89 0.22 12.52 -6.54
C ALA A 89 -0.07 11.03 -6.78
N ALA A 90 -0.26 10.62 -8.03
CA ALA A 90 -0.50 9.22 -8.39
C ALA A 90 0.77 8.36 -8.22
N ALA A 91 1.94 8.90 -8.57
CA ALA A 91 3.23 8.25 -8.33
C ALA A 91 3.46 8.01 -6.83
N PHE A 92 3.24 9.02 -6.01
CA PHE A 92 3.33 8.91 -4.55
C PHE A 92 2.36 7.87 -3.97
N GLY A 93 1.10 7.87 -4.42
CA GLY A 93 0.12 6.85 -3.99
C GLY A 93 0.56 5.42 -4.33
N ASN A 94 1.11 5.21 -5.52
CA ASN A 94 1.66 3.90 -5.92
C ASN A 94 2.86 3.49 -5.06
N ASP A 95 3.74 4.43 -4.72
CA ASP A 95 4.89 4.16 -3.87
C ASP A 95 4.48 3.85 -2.43
N ILE A 96 3.53 4.59 -1.87
CA ILE A 96 2.95 4.28 -0.54
C ILE A 96 2.42 2.86 -0.54
N ASN A 97 1.53 2.49 -1.46
CA ASN A 97 0.87 1.18 -1.42
C ASN A 97 1.91 0.05 -1.46
N ARG A 98 2.83 0.12 -2.42
CA ARG A 98 3.93 -0.86 -2.53
C ARG A 98 4.79 -0.91 -1.27
N TYR A 99 5.16 0.25 -0.73
CA TYR A 99 6.02 0.32 0.44
C TYR A 99 5.32 -0.20 1.69
N THR A 100 4.09 0.24 1.99
CA THR A 100 3.36 -0.12 3.21
C THR A 100 3.09 -1.61 3.28
N THR A 101 2.72 -2.24 2.15
CA THR A 101 2.44 -3.67 2.14
C THR A 101 3.71 -4.50 2.24
N SER A 102 4.79 -4.07 1.59
CA SER A 102 6.09 -4.72 1.72
C SER A 102 6.67 -4.54 3.13
N HIS A 103 6.53 -3.36 3.72
CA HIS A 103 6.94 -3.07 5.08
C HIS A 103 6.14 -3.89 6.09
N TRP A 104 4.83 -3.99 5.90
CA TRP A 104 3.97 -4.83 6.73
C TRP A 104 4.39 -6.30 6.68
N ALA A 105 4.64 -6.85 5.48
CA ALA A 105 5.08 -8.24 5.35
C ALA A 105 6.41 -8.48 6.08
N ASN A 106 7.34 -7.51 6.03
CA ASN A 106 8.58 -7.56 6.80
C ASN A 106 8.35 -7.50 8.31
N ASP A 107 7.43 -6.65 8.79
CA ASP A 107 7.10 -6.55 10.21
C ASP A 107 6.40 -7.79 10.73
N TRP A 108 5.54 -8.41 9.93
CA TRP A 108 4.94 -9.71 10.24
C TRP A 108 6.01 -10.79 10.41
N CYS A 109 6.99 -10.83 9.51
CA CYS A 109 8.15 -11.72 9.62
C CYS A 109 8.96 -11.47 10.90
N LYS A 110 9.24 -10.21 11.23
CA LYS A 110 9.95 -9.83 12.46
C LYS A 110 9.15 -10.13 13.72
N GLY A 111 7.83 -10.17 13.63
CA GLY A 111 6.88 -10.57 14.67
C GLY A 111 6.87 -12.07 14.98
N ASN A 112 7.97 -12.79 14.75
CA ASN A 112 8.10 -14.21 15.07
C ASN A 112 7.18 -15.15 14.25
N ALA A 113 6.83 -14.76 13.02
CA ALA A 113 6.15 -15.66 12.08
C ALA A 113 7.05 -16.86 11.72
N SER A 114 6.50 -18.08 11.80
CA SER A 114 7.18 -19.31 11.35
C SER A 114 6.68 -19.77 9.97
N LYS A 115 5.53 -19.25 9.53
CA LYS A 115 4.94 -19.51 8.21
C LYS A 115 5.35 -18.49 7.17
N ASP A 116 5.24 -18.89 5.90
CA ASP A 116 5.68 -18.08 4.78
C ASP A 116 4.73 -16.90 4.54
N VAL A 117 5.32 -15.74 4.26
CA VAL A 117 4.62 -14.50 3.92
C VAL A 117 5.10 -14.08 2.54
N PHE A 118 4.15 -13.91 1.62
CA PHE A 118 4.42 -13.48 0.26
C PHE A 118 3.77 -12.11 0.02
N ALA A 119 4.56 -11.15 -0.47
CA ALA A 119 4.05 -9.86 -0.94
C ALA A 119 4.14 -9.77 -2.47
N TYR A 120 3.11 -9.25 -3.13
CA TYR A 120 3.09 -8.98 -4.57
C TYR A 120 2.82 -7.50 -4.89
N SER A 121 3.25 -7.08 -6.08
CA SER A 121 2.88 -5.79 -6.69
C SER A 121 2.42 -6.05 -8.12
N TRP A 122 1.15 -5.77 -8.40
CA TRP A 122 0.52 -6.12 -9.67
C TRP A 122 0.45 -4.91 -10.62
N THR A 123 1.23 -4.93 -11.70
CA THR A 123 1.34 -3.78 -12.62
C THR A 123 0.49 -3.90 -13.89
N LYS A 124 -0.12 -5.06 -14.16
CA LYS A 124 -0.86 -5.30 -15.40
C LYS A 124 -2.31 -4.85 -15.30
N LYS A 125 -2.69 -3.88 -16.13
CA LYS A 125 -4.10 -3.52 -16.35
C LYS A 125 -4.76 -4.58 -17.23
N ARG A 126 -5.80 -5.26 -16.74
CA ARG A 126 -6.68 -6.06 -17.59
C ARG A 126 -7.93 -5.24 -17.92
N LYS A 127 -8.12 -4.83 -19.18
CA LYS A 127 -9.40 -4.24 -19.61
C LYS A 127 -10.44 -5.35 -19.71
N ILE A 128 -11.34 -5.45 -18.72
CA ILE A 128 -12.61 -6.15 -18.83
C ILE A 128 -13.68 -5.18 -18.31
N GLY A 129 -14.33 -4.43 -19.21
CA GLY A 129 -15.36 -3.45 -18.82
C GLY A 129 -14.87 -2.31 -17.92
N ASN A 130 -15.79 -1.64 -17.21
CA ASN A 130 -15.56 -0.39 -16.47
C ASN A 130 -15.03 -0.57 -15.02
N THR A 131 -14.41 -1.70 -14.68
CA THR A 131 -13.92 -1.96 -13.30
C THR A 131 -12.44 -2.38 -13.29
N CYS A 132 -11.65 -1.79 -12.39
CA CYS A 132 -10.33 -2.32 -12.02
C CYS A 132 -10.51 -3.59 -11.16
N PHE A 133 -9.75 -4.66 -11.43
CA PHE A 133 -10.05 -5.96 -10.84
C PHE A 133 -8.79 -6.79 -10.58
N ALA A 134 -8.47 -7.02 -9.30
CA ALA A 134 -7.53 -8.05 -8.84
C ALA A 134 -8.24 -9.36 -8.45
N LEU A 135 -9.48 -9.25 -7.96
CA LEU A 135 -10.25 -10.38 -7.43
C LEU A 135 -10.59 -11.46 -8.50
N LEU A 136 -10.56 -11.13 -9.80
CA LEU A 136 -10.84 -12.02 -10.93
C LEU A 136 -9.64 -12.88 -11.32
N ALA A 137 -8.42 -12.43 -11.05
CA ALA A 137 -7.23 -13.24 -11.26
C ALA A 137 -7.08 -14.33 -10.17
N GLY A 138 -7.52 -14.03 -8.94
CA GLY A 138 -7.45 -14.95 -7.80
C GLY A 138 -8.33 -16.22 -7.94
N VAL A 139 -9.43 -16.16 -8.68
CA VAL A 139 -10.34 -17.32 -8.86
C VAL A 139 -9.84 -18.31 -9.92
N ASN A 140 -8.87 -17.92 -10.75
CA ASN A 140 -8.32 -18.75 -11.82
C ASN A 140 -6.79 -18.93 -11.68
N LEU A 141 -6.33 -19.08 -10.43
CA LEU A 141 -5.01 -19.60 -10.08
C LEU A 141 -4.96 -21.11 -10.39
N ARG A 142 -5.03 -21.48 -11.67
CA ARG A 142 -4.24 -22.65 -12.08
C ARG A 142 -2.79 -22.24 -11.91
N CYS A 143 -2.02 -23.04 -11.19
CA CYS A 143 -0.57 -22.97 -11.22
C CYS A 143 -0.13 -23.03 -12.69
N LEU A 144 0.01 -21.87 -13.32
CA LEU A 144 0.66 -21.74 -14.60
C LEU A 144 2.14 -21.90 -14.28
N GLU A 145 2.72 -23.03 -14.69
CA GLU A 145 4.16 -23.31 -14.63
C GLU A 145 5.01 -22.29 -15.42
N GLU A 146 4.40 -21.25 -15.98
CA GLU A 146 5.03 -20.05 -16.57
C GLU A 146 5.07 -18.85 -15.59
N GLY A 147 4.91 -19.11 -14.29
CA GLY A 147 4.72 -18.12 -13.22
C GLY A 147 5.93 -17.24 -12.83
N ARG A 148 6.90 -16.98 -13.71
CA ARG A 148 7.99 -16.02 -13.44
C ARG A 148 7.71 -14.59 -13.92
N ASP A 149 6.75 -14.39 -14.82
CA ASP A 149 6.53 -13.09 -15.49
C ASP A 149 5.29 -12.31 -15.00
N TYR A 150 4.66 -12.75 -13.92
CA TYR A 150 3.40 -12.17 -13.41
C TYR A 150 3.54 -11.42 -12.08
N LEU A 151 4.70 -11.54 -11.42
CA LEU A 151 4.98 -10.92 -10.13
C LEU A 151 6.22 -10.06 -10.34
N SER A 152 6.10 -8.73 -10.20
CA SER A 152 7.27 -7.87 -10.34
C SER A 152 8.29 -8.09 -9.22
N SER A 153 7.87 -8.74 -8.14
CA SER A 153 8.67 -9.13 -6.99
C SER A 153 7.83 -10.02 -6.06
N LEU A 154 8.29 -11.24 -5.77
CA LEU A 154 7.90 -11.98 -4.58
C LEU A 154 8.99 -11.71 -3.54
N TYR A 155 8.62 -11.07 -2.43
CA TYR A 155 9.52 -10.96 -1.29
C TYR A 155 9.20 -12.11 -0.36
N GLU A 156 10.12 -13.07 -0.27
CA GLU A 156 10.08 -14.13 0.72
C GLU A 156 10.75 -13.63 2.00
N CYS A 157 10.21 -14.06 3.14
CA CYS A 157 10.75 -13.77 4.47
C CYS A 157 12.23 -14.17 4.55
N GLN A 158 13.15 -13.20 4.46
CA GLN A 158 14.59 -13.44 4.62
C GLN A 158 14.86 -13.73 6.09
N ARG A 159 14.92 -15.02 6.47
CA ARG A 159 15.28 -15.44 7.82
C ARG A 159 16.79 -15.24 7.99
N SER A 160 17.22 -14.43 8.95
CA SER A 160 18.62 -14.43 9.37
C SER A 160 18.93 -15.80 9.98
N THR A 161 19.82 -16.55 9.34
CA THR A 161 20.41 -17.79 9.88
C THR A 161 21.29 -17.51 11.09
#